data_AF-A0A062V2S8-F1
#
_entry.id   AF-A0A062V2S8-F1
#
_cell.length_a   1.000
_cell.length_b   1.000
_cell.length_c   1.000
_cell.angle_alpha   90.00
_cell.angle_beta   90.00
_cell.angle_gamma   90.00
#
_symmetry.space_group_name_H-M   'P 1'
#
loop_
_entity.id
_entity.type
_entity.pdbx_description
1 polymer ?
#
loop_
_entity_poly.entity_id
_entity_poly.type
_entity_poly.pdbx_seq_one_letter_code
_entity_poly.pdbx_strand_id
1 'polypeptide(L)'
;MPSKFVLIAYDITDNSLRNRLVDVLFYFNLQRVQYSVFLGYISETHLNHMVEQIYDDFEHEDVKILIVEICKGCFKNIRSINYDIPKEERKHLVV
;
A
#
# COMPACT_ATOMS: atom_id res chain seq x y z
N MET A 1 10.07 14.86 4.44
CA MET A 1 9.79 13.77 5.40
C MET A 1 10.25 12.46 4.76
N PRO A 2 10.87 11.53 5.51
CA PRO A 2 11.30 10.26 4.94
C PRO A 2 10.09 9.44 4.49
N SER A 3 10.18 8.87 3.29
CA SER A 3 9.21 7.91 2.77
C SER A 3 9.44 6.54 3.41
N LYS A 4 8.36 5.79 3.63
CA LYS A 4 8.36 4.37 4.00
C LYS A 4 7.94 3.57 2.77
N PHE A 5 8.54 2.40 2.57
CA PHE A 5 8.05 1.45 1.58
C PHE A 5 7.10 0.49 2.29
N VAL A 6 5.88 0.36 1.79
CA VAL A 6 4.85 -0.49 2.40
C VAL A 6 4.40 -1.57 1.42
N LEU A 7 4.09 -2.74 1.99
CA LEU A 7 3.35 -3.80 1.34
C LEU A 7 2.00 -3.94 2.01
N ILE A 8 0.95 -3.98 1.20
CA ILE A 8 -0.41 -4.22 1.67
C ILE A 8 -0.93 -5.45 0.96
N ALA A 9 -1.32 -6.45 1.73
CA ALA A 9 -2.01 -7.64 1.22
C ALA A 9 -3.40 -7.69 1.87
N TYR A 10 -4.40 -8.14 1.12
CA TYR A 10 -5.75 -8.26 1.66
C TYR A 10 -6.46 -9.53 1.20
N ASP A 11 -7.41 -9.98 1.99
CA ASP A 11 -8.34 -11.06 1.68
C ASP A 11 -9.75 -10.54 1.94
N ILE A 12 -10.47 -10.23 0.85
CA ILE A 12 -11.81 -9.63 0.85
C ILE A 12 -12.64 -10.28 -0.26
N THR A 13 -13.65 -11.02 0.15
CA THR A 13 -14.58 -11.74 -0.74
C THR A 13 -15.57 -10.78 -1.39
N ASP A 14 -16.14 -9.85 -0.61
CA ASP A 14 -17.11 -8.87 -1.11
C ASP A 14 -16.46 -7.90 -2.12
N ASN A 15 -17.03 -7.85 -3.33
CA ASN A 15 -16.49 -7.05 -4.41
C ASN A 15 -16.57 -5.55 -4.15
N SER A 16 -17.62 -5.10 -3.46
CA SER A 16 -17.83 -3.69 -3.15
C SER A 16 -16.80 -3.23 -2.13
N LEU A 17 -16.62 -3.98 -1.03
CA LEU A 17 -15.60 -3.70 -0.02
C LEU A 17 -14.19 -3.69 -0.65
N ARG A 18 -13.87 -4.70 -1.47
CA ARG A 18 -12.58 -4.78 -2.13
C ARG A 18 -12.31 -3.57 -3.03
N ASN A 19 -13.31 -3.13 -3.80
CA ASN A 19 -13.16 -1.97 -4.68
C ASN A 19 -12.96 -0.69 -3.86
N ARG A 20 -13.67 -0.50 -2.74
CA ARG A 20 -13.43 0.63 -1.84
C ARG A 20 -12.00 0.64 -1.31
N LEU A 21 -11.48 -0.51 -0.86
CA LEU A 21 -10.09 -0.59 -0.37
C LEU A 21 -9.11 -0.22 -1.49
N VAL A 22 -9.32 -0.76 -2.69
CA VAL A 22 -8.51 -0.44 -3.89
C VAL A 22 -8.47 1.07 -4.13
N ASP A 23 -9.61 1.76 -4.05
CA ASP A 23 -9.68 3.22 -4.23
C ASP A 23 -8.92 3.99 -3.15
N VAL A 24 -9.04 3.56 -1.89
CA VAL A 24 -8.25 4.12 -0.77
C VAL A 24 -6.75 3.96 -1.03
N LEU A 25 -6.30 2.76 -1.42
CA LEU A 25 -4.87 2.51 -1.64
C LEU A 25 -4.32 3.29 -2.84
N PHE A 26 -5.12 3.49 -3.89
CA PHE A 26 -4.75 4.38 -5.00
C PHE A 26 -4.67 5.85 -4.59
N TYR A 27 -5.59 6.33 -3.74
CA TYR A 27 -5.55 7.69 -3.22
C TYR A 27 -4.23 7.99 -2.48
N PHE A 28 -3.69 7.01 -1.76
CA PHE A 28 -2.38 7.11 -1.10
C PHE A 28 -1.18 6.83 -2.03
N ASN A 29 -1.39 6.81 -3.35
CA ASN A 29 -0.37 6.64 -4.38
C ASN A 29 0.38 5.31 -4.29
N LEU A 30 -0.28 4.27 -3.78
CA LEU A 30 0.24 2.90 -3.82
C LEU A 30 -0.12 2.24 -5.15
N GLN A 31 0.77 1.36 -5.62
CA GLN A 31 0.60 0.66 -6.89
C GLN A 31 0.07 -0.75 -6.65
N ARG A 32 -1.01 -1.09 -7.36
CA ARG A 32 -1.57 -2.45 -7.35
C ARG A 32 -0.68 -3.36 -8.19
N VAL A 33 0.01 -4.30 -7.53
CA VAL A 33 0.97 -5.21 -8.19
C VAL A 33 0.42 -6.62 -8.38
N GLN A 34 -0.56 -7.02 -7.56
CA GLN A 34 -1.35 -8.24 -7.75
C GLN A 34 -2.82 -7.95 -7.46
N TYR A 35 -3.69 -8.90 -7.76
CA TYR A 35 -5.13 -8.74 -7.53
C TYR A 35 -5.45 -8.33 -6.09
N SER A 36 -4.71 -8.85 -5.11
CA SER A 36 -4.89 -8.53 -3.70
C SER A 36 -3.63 -8.01 -2.99
N VAL A 37 -2.70 -7.41 -3.75
CA VAL A 37 -1.46 -6.86 -3.18
C VAL A 37 -1.13 -5.49 -3.78
N PHE A 38 -0.82 -4.55 -2.90
CA PHE A 38 -0.29 -3.22 -3.22
C PHE A 38 1.10 -3.04 -2.64
N LEU A 39 1.92 -2.26 -3.35
CA LEU A 39 3.26 -1.84 -2.93
C LEU A 39 3.42 -0.35 -3.21
N GLY A 40 4.22 0.35 -2.41
CA GLY A 40 4.57 1.72 -2.76
C GLY A 40 5.30 2.49 -1.66
N TYR A 41 5.74 3.69 -2.04
CA TYR A 41 6.31 4.65 -1.11
C TYR A 41 5.21 5.57 -0.59
N ILE A 42 5.18 5.75 0.71
CA ILE A 42 4.22 6.60 1.41
C ILE A 42 4.93 7.43 2.48
N SER A 43 4.49 8.67 2.72
CA SER A 43 5.01 9.45 3.85
C SER A 43 4.48 8.88 5.16
N GLU A 44 5.21 9.06 6.26
CA GLU A 44 4.76 8.60 7.58
C GLU A 44 3.39 9.19 7.98
N THR A 45 3.17 10.48 7.71
CA THR A 45 1.87 11.12 7.95
C THR A 45 0.74 10.49 7.13
N HIS A 46 0.98 10.24 5.83
CA HIS A 46 -0.03 9.59 4.99
C HIS A 46 -0.26 8.13 5.38
N LEU A 47 0.77 7.43 5.83
CA LEU A 47 0.65 6.06 6.33
C LEU A 47 -0.26 6.01 7.56
N ASN A 48 -0.06 6.89 8.53
CA ASN A 48 -0.90 6.95 9.72
C ASN A 48 -2.36 7.26 9.37
N HIS A 49 -2.60 8.28 8.53
CA HIS A 49 -3.95 8.60 8.08
C HIS A 49 -4.61 7.45 7.29
N MET A 50 -3.85 6.75 6.44
CA MET A 50 -4.36 5.60 5.71
C MET A 50 -4.73 4.46 6.64
N VAL A 51 -3.93 4.19 7.66
CA VAL A 51 -4.20 3.13 8.65
C VAL A 51 -5.45 3.46 9.46
N GLU A 52 -5.58 4.70 9.94
CA GLU A 52 -6.78 5.17 10.65
C GLU A 52 -8.03 5.03 9.77
N GLN A 53 -7.97 5.52 8.53
CA GLN A 53 -9.09 5.41 7.59
C GLN A 53 -9.47 3.95 7.32
N ILE A 54 -8.49 3.07 7.08
CA ILE A 54 -8.75 1.65 6.84
C ILE A 54 -9.38 0.99 8.08
N TYR A 55 -8.93 1.36 9.28
CA TYR A 55 -9.48 0.83 10.52
C TYR A 55 -10.96 1.19 10.67
N ASP A 56 -11.32 2.45 10.41
CA ASP A 56 -12.69 2.95 10.54
C ASP A 56 -13.62 2.42 9.43
N ASP A 57 -13.15 2.32 8.19
CA ASP A 57 -13.97 1.97 7.02
C ASP A 57 -14.19 0.45 6.84
N PHE A 58 -13.35 -0.38 7.48
CA PHE A 58 -13.27 -1.83 7.23
C PHE A 58 -13.32 -2.71 8.50
N GLU A 59 -13.94 -2.23 9.58
CA GLU A 59 -14.23 -3.03 10.77
C GLU A 59 -15.33 -4.08 10.46
N HIS A 60 -14.96 -5.18 9.81
CA HIS A 60 -15.85 -6.28 9.43
C HIS A 60 -15.12 -7.63 9.52
N GLU A 61 -15.76 -8.67 10.07
CA GLU A 61 -15.10 -9.96 10.38
C GLU A 61 -14.49 -10.67 9.14
N ASP A 62 -15.13 -10.51 7.98
CA ASP A 62 -14.67 -11.10 6.70
C ASP A 62 -13.59 -10.28 5.97
N VAL A 63 -13.16 -9.15 6.52
CA VAL A 63 -12.13 -8.30 5.91
C VAL A 63 -10.80 -8.50 6.62
N LYS A 64 -9.80 -8.97 5.88
CA LYS A 64 -8.43 -9.12 6.40
C LYS A 64 -7.50 -8.24 5.58
N ILE A 65 -6.78 -7.35 6.26
CA ILE A 65 -5.81 -6.45 5.65
C ILE A 65 -4.51 -6.54 6.45
N LEU A 66 -3.42 -6.88 5.76
CA LEU A 66 -2.07 -6.94 6.29
C LEU A 66 -1.27 -5.76 5.75
N ILE A 67 -0.76 -4.91 6.63
CA ILE A 67 0.09 -3.77 6.29
C ILE A 67 1.49 -4.05 6.84
N VAL A 68 2.50 -4.02 5.98
CA VAL A 68 3.90 -4.30 6.33
C VAL A 68 4.79 -3.13 5.91
N GLU A 69 5.38 -2.45 6.89
CA GLU A 69 6.48 -1.52 6.63
C GLU A 69 7.77 -2.29 6.33
N ILE A 70 8.36 -2.04 5.17
CA ILE A 70 9.60 -2.68 4.74
C ILE A 70 10.75 -1.69 4.94
N CYS A 71 11.72 -2.06 5.79
CA CYS A 71 12.89 -1.23 5.99
C CYS A 71 13.78 -1.20 4.73
N LYS A 72 14.62 -0.16 4.61
CA LYS A 72 15.55 0.01 3.48
C LYS A 72 16.45 -1.21 3.25
N GLY A 73 16.87 -1.88 4.33
CA GLY A 73 17.70 -3.08 4.28
C GLY A 73 16.97 -4.31 3.74
N CYS A 74 15.67 -4.43 4.01
CA CYS A 74 14.83 -5.53 3.52
C CYS A 74 14.32 -5.29 2.10
N PHE A 75 14.15 -4.04 1.69
CA PHE A 75 13.66 -3.67 0.35
C PHE A 75 14.47 -4.33 -0.78
N LYS A 76 15.80 -4.35 -0.67
CA LYS A 76 16.70 -4.98 -1.65
C LYS A 76 16.49 -6.50 -1.80
N ASN A 77 15.80 -7.14 -0.86
CA ASN A 77 15.54 -8.57 -0.84
C ASN A 77 14.18 -8.93 -1.45
N ILE A 78 13.34 -7.95 -1.80
CA ILE A 78 12.08 -8.21 -2.50
C ILE A 78 12.43 -8.82 -3.87
N ARG A 79 11.67 -9.84 -4.24
CA ARG A 79 11.75 -10.52 -5.55
C ARG A 79 10.36 -10.56 -6.16
N SER A 80 10.25 -10.15 -7.41
CA SER A 80 9.04 -10.25 -8.20
C SER A 80 9.29 -11.17 -9.40
N ILE A 81 8.24 -11.80 -9.89
CA ILE A 81 8.26 -12.63 -11.09
C ILE A 81 7.14 -12.09 -11.98
N ASN A 82 7.45 -11.71 -13.21
CA ASN A 82 6.51 -11.17 -14.21
C ASN A 82 5.87 -9.80 -13.84
N TYR A 83 6.42 -9.05 -12.90
CA TYR A 83 6.03 -7.66 -12.63
C TYR A 83 7.19 -6.86 -12.01
N ASP A 84 7.14 -5.54 -12.13
CA ASP A 84 8.15 -4.64 -11.58
C ASP A 84 7.78 -4.14 -10.18
N ILE A 85 8.78 -4.02 -9.32
CA ILE A 85 8.62 -3.40 -7.99
C ILE A 85 8.63 -1.87 -8.17
N PRO A 86 7.66 -1.15 -7.57
CA PRO A 86 7.63 0.31 -7.60
C PRO A 86 8.96 0.92 -7.16
N LYS A 87 9.49 1.86 -7.93
CA LYS A 87 10.67 2.64 -7.55
C LYS A 87 10.24 3.90 -6.81
N GLU A 88 11.11 4.40 -5.93
CA GLU A 88 10.87 5.68 -5.28
C GLU A 88 10.86 6.78 -6.34
N GLU A 89 9.71 7.42 -6.54
CA GLU A 89 9.64 8.59 -7.41
C GLU A 89 10.44 9.72 -6.78
N ARG A 90 11.60 10.04 -7.37
CA ARG A 90 12.29 11.29 -7.07
C ARG A 90 11.46 12.42 -7.66
N LYS A 91 10.61 13.05 -6.85
CA LYS A 91 9.97 14.33 -7.21
C LYS A 91 11.09 15.26 -7.70
N HIS A 92 11.16 15.48 -9.00
CA HIS A 92 12.03 16.51 -9.55
C HIS A 92 11.42 17.81 -9.04
N LEU A 93 12.14 18.48 -8.12
CA LEU A 93 11.88 19.87 -7.83
C LEU A 93 12.13 20.60 -9.15
N VAL A 94 11.06 20.93 -9.86
CA VAL A 94 11.12 21.97 -10.89
C VAL A 94 11.41 23.24 -10.11
N VAL A 95 12.69 23.64 -10.09
CA VAL A 95 13.16 24.91 -9.55
C VAL A 95 12.87 26.00 -10.58
#